data_AF-A0A9D5A083-F1
#
_entry.id   AF-A0A9D5A083-F1
#
_cell.length_a   1.000
_cell.length_b   1.000
_cell.length_c   1.000
_cell.angle_alpha   90.00
_cell.angle_beta   90.00
_cell.angle_gamma   90.00
#
_symmetry.space_group_name_H-M   'P 1'
#
loop_
_entity.id
_entity.type
_entity.pdbx_description
1 polymer ?
#
loop_
_entity_poly.entity_id
_entity_poly.type
_entity_poly.pdbx_seq_one_letter_code
_entity_poly.pdbx_strand_id
1 'polypeptide(L)'
;MENPNGVLLEPDLVGGAVNYRGEAAVRSKSGYWRSAWFIIGVEVAERISFYGIQGNLISYLTGPLNESIAIAAKNVNVWVGTASLLPLLGAFVADSFLGRYRTIILASLIYIM
;
A
#
# COMPACT_ATOMS: atom_id res chain seq x y z
N MET A 1 45.44 -18.66 9.65
CA MET A 1 45.10 -20.04 9.23
C MET A 1 44.25 -19.91 7.99
N GLU A 2 44.81 -20.31 6.87
CA GLU A 2 44.30 -20.17 5.50
C GLU A 2 43.29 -21.31 5.23
N ASN A 3 42.14 -20.99 4.62
CA ASN A 3 41.09 -21.96 4.28
C ASN A 3 41.24 -22.33 2.77
N PRO A 4 41.25 -23.62 2.37
CA PRO A 4 41.70 -24.04 1.03
C PRO A 4 40.72 -23.78 -0.13
N ASN A 5 39.58 -23.14 0.12
CA ASN A 5 38.56 -22.92 -0.90
C ASN A 5 38.39 -21.41 -1.16
N GLY A 6 39.17 -20.89 -2.12
CA GLY A 6 39.16 -19.51 -2.57
C GLY A 6 37.89 -19.10 -3.32
N VAL A 7 36.74 -19.12 -2.65
CA VAL A 7 35.54 -18.43 -3.09
C VAL A 7 35.47 -17.14 -2.29
N LEU A 8 35.82 -16.02 -2.93
CA LEU A 8 35.49 -14.69 -2.40
C LEU A 8 33.99 -14.71 -2.07
N LEU A 9 33.63 -14.26 -0.86
CA LEU A 9 32.23 -14.07 -0.47
C LEU A 9 31.62 -13.02 -1.41
N GLU A 10 31.20 -13.43 -2.61
CA GLU A 10 30.34 -12.58 -3.42
C GLU A 10 29.11 -12.30 -2.56
N PRO A 11 28.81 -11.02 -2.27
CA PRO A 11 27.59 -10.70 -1.55
C PRO A 11 26.43 -11.34 -2.34
N ASP A 12 25.56 -12.10 -1.66
CA ASP A 12 24.35 -12.65 -2.27
C ASP A 12 23.46 -11.47 -2.69
N LEU A 13 23.62 -11.02 -3.94
CA LEU A 13 22.91 -9.90 -4.52
C LEU A 13 21.58 -10.39 -5.07
N VAL A 14 20.52 -9.64 -4.79
CA VAL A 14 19.22 -9.87 -5.40
C VAL A 14 19.28 -9.38 -6.84
N GLY A 15 19.34 -10.31 -7.80
CA GLY A 15 19.39 -10.00 -9.23
C GLY A 15 18.25 -9.07 -9.64
N GLY A 16 18.60 -7.91 -10.21
CA GLY A 16 17.64 -6.92 -10.71
C GLY A 16 17.01 -6.01 -9.64
N ALA A 17 17.36 -6.14 -8.35
CA ALA A 17 16.88 -5.26 -7.30
C ALA A 17 17.98 -4.31 -6.83
N VAL A 18 17.63 -3.04 -6.67
CA VAL A 18 18.51 -2.00 -6.12
C VAL A 18 17.97 -1.50 -4.78
N ASN A 19 18.88 -1.13 -3.88
CA ASN A 19 18.52 -0.53 -2.59
C ASN A 19 18.07 0.93 -2.78
N TYR A 20 17.63 1.58 -1.70
CA TYR A 20 17.20 2.99 -1.73
C TYR A 20 18.32 4.00 -2.06
N ARG A 21 19.59 3.54 -2.13
CA ARG A 21 20.77 4.30 -2.57
C ARG A 21 21.14 4.04 -4.04
N GLY A 22 20.41 3.17 -4.75
CA GLY A 22 20.69 2.81 -6.15
C GLY A 22 21.78 1.76 -6.33
N GLU A 23 22.27 1.14 -5.25
CA GLU A 23 23.27 0.07 -5.29
C GLU A 23 22.58 -1.29 -5.39
N ALA A 24 23.26 -2.32 -5.89
CA ALA A 24 22.70 -3.68 -5.95
C ALA A 24 22.24 -4.14 -4.55
N ALA A 25 21.00 -4.60 -4.46
CA ALA A 25 20.41 -4.97 -3.19
C ALA A 25 21.03 -6.26 -2.65
N VAL A 26 21.66 -6.18 -1.49
CA VAL A 26 22.18 -7.37 -0.80
C VAL A 26 21.00 -8.12 -0.18
N ARG A 27 20.81 -9.39 -0.54
CA ARG A 27 19.73 -10.25 -0.03
C ARG A 27 19.73 -10.33 1.49
N SER A 28 20.93 -10.28 2.10
CA SER A 28 21.11 -10.32 3.55
C SER A 28 20.67 -9.04 4.30
N LYS A 29 20.47 -7.93 3.59
CA LYS A 29 20.10 -6.62 4.17
C LYS A 29 18.78 -6.04 3.64
N SER A 30 18.26 -6.56 2.54
CA SER A 30 17.10 -6.05 1.81
C SER A 30 15.90 -6.98 1.94
N GLY A 31 14.71 -6.45 2.27
CA GLY A 31 13.43 -7.18 2.11
C GLY A 31 13.16 -8.29 3.13
N TYR A 32 13.19 -7.97 4.43
CA TYR A 32 12.95 -8.93 5.52
C TYR A 32 11.52 -8.87 6.09
N TRP A 33 11.19 -9.86 6.93
CA TRP A 33 9.95 -9.95 7.73
C TRP A 33 9.50 -8.64 8.38
N ARG A 34 10.44 -7.75 8.75
CA ARG A 34 10.09 -6.41 9.27
C ARG A 34 9.33 -5.57 8.25
N SER A 35 9.78 -5.52 7.01
CA SER A 35 9.10 -4.80 5.92
C SER A 35 7.75 -5.43 5.60
N ALA A 36 7.67 -6.76 5.60
CA ALA A 36 6.40 -7.47 5.40
C ALA A 36 5.38 -7.12 6.51
N TRP A 37 5.81 -7.06 7.77
CA TRP A 37 4.95 -6.64 8.88
C TRP A 37 4.38 -5.24 8.71
N PHE A 38 5.18 -4.28 8.23
CA PHE A 38 4.68 -2.93 7.95
C PHE A 38 3.62 -2.92 6.85
N ILE A 39 3.84 -3.66 5.76
CA ILE A 39 2.88 -3.76 4.65
C ILE A 39 1.57 -4.38 5.14
N ILE A 40 1.65 -5.48 5.90
CA ILE A 40 0.47 -6.15 6.48
C ILE A 40 -0.26 -5.20 7.43
N GLY A 41 0.45 -4.46 8.28
CA GLY A 41 -0.16 -3.51 9.20
C GLY A 41 -0.96 -2.42 8.48
N VAL A 42 -0.42 -1.87 7.38
CA VAL A 42 -1.10 -0.88 6.55
C VAL A 42 -2.33 -1.47 5.88
N GLU A 43 -2.21 -2.67 5.28
CA GLU A 43 -3.33 -3.37 4.63
C GLU A 43 -4.47 -3.63 5.63
N VAL A 44 -4.16 -4.12 6.84
CA VAL A 44 -5.16 -4.39 7.86
C VAL A 44 -5.85 -3.10 8.31
N ALA A 45 -5.09 -2.02 8.53
CA ALA A 45 -5.66 -0.73 8.91
C ALA A 45 -6.60 -0.18 7.82
N GLU A 46 -6.20 -0.26 6.54
CA GLU A 46 -7.04 0.11 5.40
C GLU A 46 -8.35 -0.68 5.40
N ARG A 47 -8.28 -2.01 5.54
CA ARG A 47 -9.46 -2.89 5.51
C ARG A 47 -10.43 -2.58 6.66
N ILE A 48 -9.92 -2.36 7.88
CA ILE A 48 -10.74 -2.02 9.05
C ILE A 48 -11.50 -0.71 8.82
N SER A 49 -10.80 0.34 8.37
CA SER A 49 -11.43 1.62 8.08
C SER A 49 -12.44 1.53 6.93
N PHE A 50 -12.10 0.84 5.85
CA PHE A 50 -12.98 0.67 4.70
C PHE A 50 -14.31 0.03 5.11
N TYR A 51 -14.27 -1.12 5.78
CA TYR A 51 -15.49 -1.80 6.22
C TYR A 51 -16.23 -1.02 7.31
N GLY A 52 -15.51 -0.32 8.19
CA GLY A 52 -16.11 0.55 9.22
C GLY A 52 -16.92 1.70 8.62
N ILE A 53 -16.40 2.33 7.56
CA ILE A 53 -17.13 3.38 6.83
C ILE A 53 -18.27 2.75 6.05
N GLN A 54 -18.01 1.71 5.25
CA GLN A 54 -19.00 1.07 4.38
C GLN A 54 -20.24 0.61 5.16
N GLY A 55 -20.04 -0.02 6.32
CA GLY A 55 -21.14 -0.55 7.14
C GLY A 55 -22.03 0.53 7.76
N ASN A 56 -21.48 1.73 8.03
CA ASN A 56 -22.22 2.81 8.69
C ASN A 56 -22.72 3.90 7.73
N LEU A 57 -22.19 3.96 6.50
CA LEU A 57 -22.43 5.05 5.56
C LEU A 57 -23.91 5.20 5.18
N ILE A 58 -24.63 4.10 4.94
CA ILE A 58 -26.05 4.19 4.54
C ILE A 58 -26.95 4.72 5.67
N SER A 59 -26.65 4.33 6.92
CA SER A 59 -27.35 4.81 8.10
C SER A 59 -27.05 6.29 8.35
N TYR A 60 -25.82 6.72 8.09
CA TYR A 60 -25.42 8.12 8.19
C TYR A 60 -26.11 9.00 7.13
N LEU A 61 -26.21 8.52 5.90
CA LEU A 61 -26.86 9.24 4.80
C LEU A 61 -28.38 9.35 4.99
N THR A 62 -29.03 8.27 5.44
CA THR A 62 -30.49 8.25 5.63
C THR A 62 -30.95 8.88 6.95
N GLY A 63 -30.12 8.84 8.00
CA GLY A 63 -30.42 9.45 9.29
C GLY A 63 -30.03 10.94 9.35
N PRO A 64 -28.81 11.28 9.84
CA PRO A 64 -28.36 12.67 9.97
C PRO A 64 -28.49 13.53 8.71
N LEU A 65 -28.21 12.98 7.53
CA LEU A 65 -28.28 13.70 6.25
C LEU A 65 -29.67 13.68 5.60
N ASN A 66 -30.62 12.90 6.14
CA ASN A 66 -32.00 12.79 5.65
C ASN A 66 -32.13 12.53 4.13
N GLU A 67 -31.18 11.81 3.53
CA GLU A 67 -31.31 11.38 2.13
C GLU A 67 -32.37 10.28 1.99
N SER A 68 -33.07 10.27 0.85
CA SER A 68 -33.94 9.13 0.53
C SER A 68 -33.10 7.87 0.35
N ILE A 69 -33.67 6.71 0.70
CA ILE A 69 -32.98 5.42 0.62
C ILE A 69 -32.38 5.18 -0.78
N ALA A 70 -33.09 5.59 -1.83
CA ALA A 70 -32.62 5.47 -3.21
C ALA A 70 -31.37 6.33 -3.50
N ILE A 71 -31.33 7.57 -3.01
CA ILE A 71 -30.18 8.46 -3.17
C ILE A 71 -29.01 7.97 -2.30
N ALA A 72 -29.27 7.59 -1.05
CA ALA A 72 -28.25 7.06 -0.15
C ALA A 72 -27.58 5.80 -0.73
N ALA A 73 -28.37 4.86 -1.27
CA ALA A 73 -27.84 3.65 -1.91
C ALA A 73 -26.99 3.96 -3.14
N LYS A 74 -27.39 4.95 -3.96
CA LYS A 74 -26.58 5.43 -5.09
C LYS A 74 -25.24 5.98 -4.59
N ASN A 75 -25.25 6.82 -3.56
CA ASN A 75 -24.05 7.44 -3.01
C ASN A 75 -23.09 6.40 -2.40
N VAL A 76 -23.61 5.38 -1.70
CA VAL A 76 -22.81 4.25 -1.22
C VAL A 76 -22.17 3.49 -2.38
N ASN A 77 -22.91 3.21 -3.45
CA ASN A 77 -22.36 2.52 -4.64
C ASN A 77 -21.27 3.36 -5.33
N VAL A 78 -21.45 4.68 -5.43
CA VAL A 78 -20.43 5.59 -5.96
C VAL A 78 -19.18 5.59 -5.09
N TRP A 79 -19.33 5.60 -3.76
CA TRP A 79 -18.21 5.52 -2.83
C TRP A 79 -17.42 4.22 -2.99
N VAL A 80 -18.09 3.05 -3.02
CA VAL A 80 -17.42 1.75 -3.23
C VAL A 80 -16.73 1.69 -4.60
N GLY A 81 -17.42 2.16 -5.65
CA GLY A 81 -16.87 2.19 -7.00
C GLY A 81 -15.62 3.06 -7.08
N THR A 82 -15.64 4.24 -6.47
CA THR A 82 -14.50 5.16 -6.44
C THR A 82 -13.34 4.56 -5.65
N ALA A 83 -13.61 3.97 -4.49
CA ALA A 83 -12.59 3.31 -3.68
C ALA A 83 -11.95 2.10 -4.38
N SER A 84 -12.67 1.42 -5.27
CA SER A 84 -12.14 0.31 -6.07
C SER A 84 -11.28 0.78 -7.26
N LEU A 85 -11.57 1.96 -7.81
CA LEU A 85 -10.82 2.54 -8.93
C LEU A 85 -9.57 3.30 -8.50
N LEU A 86 -9.57 3.88 -7.29
CA LEU A 86 -8.46 4.68 -6.78
C LEU A 86 -7.12 3.93 -6.71
N PRO A 87 -7.05 2.64 -6.31
CA PRO A 87 -5.81 1.85 -6.36
C PRO A 87 -5.24 1.69 -7.77
N LEU A 88 -6.09 1.57 -8.80
CA LEU A 88 -5.64 1.47 -10.19
C LEU A 88 -4.97 2.77 -10.64
N LEU A 89 -5.58 3.91 -10.32
CA LEU A 89 -4.98 5.23 -10.56
C LEU A 89 -3.68 5.42 -9.77
N GLY A 90 -3.68 5.03 -8.49
CA GLY A 90 -2.50 5.11 -7.62
C GLY A 90 -1.34 4.26 -8.13
N ALA A 91 -1.61 3.03 -8.60
CA ALA A 91 -0.61 2.16 -9.19
C ALA A 91 -0.02 2.74 -10.47
N PHE A 92 -0.87 3.28 -11.37
CA PHE A 92 -0.41 3.94 -12.58
C PHE A 92 0.54 5.12 -12.29
N VAL A 93 0.19 5.96 -11.31
CA VAL A 93 1.04 7.08 -10.87
C VAL A 93 2.35 6.57 -10.24
N ALA A 94 2.27 5.50 -9.44
CA ALA A 94 3.43 4.89 -8.79
C ALA A 94 4.47 4.39 -9.79
N ASP A 95 3.99 3.68 -10.82
CA ASP A 95 4.83 3.04 -11.83
C ASP A 95 5.37 4.05 -12.86
N SER A 96 4.62 5.12 -13.14
CA SER A 96 4.97 6.08 -14.19
C SER A 96 5.82 7.27 -13.73
N PHE A 97 5.67 7.75 -12.49
CA PHE A 97 6.25 9.05 -12.08
C PHE A 97 7.09 9.04 -10.80
N LEU A 98 6.69 8.31 -9.77
CA LEU A 98 7.23 8.51 -8.41
C LEU A 98 8.10 7.37 -7.87
N GLY A 99 7.92 6.16 -8.39
CA GLY A 99 8.46 4.93 -7.79
C GLY A 99 7.69 4.51 -6.52
N ARG A 100 7.82 3.22 -6.14
CA ARG A 100 7.02 2.60 -5.05
C ARG A 100 7.10 3.34 -3.71
N TYR A 101 8.29 3.74 -3.26
CA TYR A 101 8.47 4.29 -1.91
C TYR A 101 7.84 5.68 -1.73
N ARG A 102 7.99 6.58 -2.71
CA ARG A 102 7.41 7.94 -2.64
C ARG A 102 5.89 7.92 -2.73
N THR A 103 5.35 6.98 -3.50
CA THR A 103 3.90 6.83 -3.67
C THR A 103 3.23 6.33 -2.40
N ILE A 104 3.85 5.38 -1.69
CA ILE A 104 3.34 4.90 -0.39
C ILE A 104 3.28 6.04 0.63
N ILE A 105 4.33 6.86 0.75
CA ILE A 105 4.35 7.99 1.70
C ILE A 105 3.24 9.01 1.37
N LEU A 106 3.09 9.39 0.10
CA LEU A 106 2.05 10.34 -0.31
C LEU A 106 0.63 9.79 -0.11
N ALA A 107 0.39 8.52 -0.46
CA ALA A 107 -0.91 7.88 -0.25
C ALA A 107 -1.27 7.82 1.25
N SER A 108 -0.31 7.46 2.11
CA SER A 108 -0.52 7.44 3.57
C SER A 108 -0.80 8.84 4.14
N LEU A 109 -0.14 9.89 3.65
CA LEU A 109 -0.40 11.27 4.09
C LEU A 109 -1.80 11.73 3.71
N ILE A 110 -2.25 11.45 2.49
CA ILE A 110 -3.61 11.77 2.02
C ILE A 110 -4.66 10.99 2.80
N TYR A 111 -4.37 9.74 3.16
CA TYR A 111 -5.31 8.89 3.88
C TYR A 111 -5.58 9.33 5.33
N ILE A 112 -4.59 9.95 5.99
CA ILE A 112 -4.70 10.39 7.40
C ILE A 112 -5.35 11.77 7.54
N MET A 113 -5.24 12.63 6.51
CA MET A 113 -5.87 13.96 6.47
C MET A 113 -7.38 13.85 6.22
#